data_AF-A0A6A4F9Q3-F1
#
_entry.id   AF-A0A6A4F9Q3-F1
#
_cell.length_a   1.000
_cell.length_b   1.000
_cell.length_c   1.000
_cell.angle_alpha   90.00
_cell.angle_beta   90.00
_cell.angle_gamma   90.00
#
_symmetry.space_group_name_H-M   'P 1'
#
loop_
_entity.id
_entity.type
_entity.pdbx_description
1 polymer ?
#
loop_
_entity_poly.entity_id
_entity_poly.type
_entity_poly.pdbx_seq_one_letter_code
_entity_poly.pdbx_strand_id
1 'polypeptide(L)'
;MDELVRSADSVSLCLSKGLGAPAVFILAESEELIRHATRLRKSFGGGMRQAGVIAPAGLYALENQFDRLVDDHVNAKALAHGVGLTLVYSLLLLFRQS
;
A
#
# COMPACT_ATOMS: atom_id res chain seq x y z
N MET A 1 -2.22 15.22 4.58
CA MET A 1 -3.01 14.04 4.99
C MET A 1 -4.47 14.42 5.15
N ASP A 2 -4.77 15.47 5.92
CA ASP A 2 -6.14 15.94 6.23
C ASP A 2 -7.02 16.23 5.02
N GLU A 3 -6.46 16.64 3.89
CA GLU A 3 -7.23 16.84 2.66
C GLU A 3 -7.66 15.51 2.02
N LEU A 4 -6.78 14.50 2.01
CA LEU A 4 -7.01 13.20 1.36
C LEU A 4 -8.12 12.41 2.06
N VAL A 5 -8.28 12.58 3.36
CA VAL A 5 -9.22 11.81 4.19
C VAL A 5 -10.41 12.64 4.68
N ARG A 6 -10.51 13.91 4.28
CA ARG A 6 -11.53 14.85 4.80
C ARG A 6 -12.96 14.37 4.60
N SER A 7 -13.22 13.73 3.47
CA SER A 7 -14.55 13.26 3.08
C SER A 7 -14.74 11.77 3.35
N ALA A 8 -13.88 11.16 4.17
CA ALA A 8 -13.95 9.75 4.51
C ALA A 8 -14.31 9.60 5.98
N ASP A 9 -15.37 8.83 6.26
CA ASP A 9 -15.73 8.42 7.63
C ASP A 9 -14.72 7.38 8.16
N SER A 10 -14.16 6.59 7.24
CA SER A 10 -13.26 5.47 7.44
C SER A 10 -11.92 5.67 6.76
N VAL A 11 -10.81 5.25 7.37
CA VAL A 11 -9.54 5.05 6.66
C VAL A 11 -8.93 3.71 7.02
N SER A 12 -8.56 2.94 6.00
CA SER A 12 -7.74 1.74 6.17
C SER A 12 -6.37 1.92 5.54
N LEU A 13 -5.33 1.45 6.23
CA LEU A 13 -3.95 1.48 5.74
C LEU A 13 -3.38 0.06 5.74
N CYS A 14 -2.84 -0.37 4.61
CA CYS A 14 -2.12 -1.63 4.50
C CYS A 14 -0.62 -1.37 4.66
N LEU A 15 0.00 -1.99 5.66
CA LEU A 15 1.43 -1.83 5.93
C LEU A 15 2.27 -2.88 5.19
N SER A 16 1.65 -3.92 4.65
CA SER A 16 2.32 -5.03 3.96
C SER A 16 2.47 -4.89 2.45
N LYS A 17 2.40 -3.65 1.95
CA LYS A 17 2.66 -3.31 0.54
C LYS A 17 3.99 -2.57 0.44
N GLY A 18 3.99 -1.34 -0.06
CA GLY A 18 5.21 -0.54 -0.22
C GLY A 18 5.97 -0.29 1.09
N LEU A 19 5.29 -0.34 2.24
CA LEU A 19 5.93 -0.20 3.55
C LEU A 19 6.63 -1.48 4.06
N GLY A 20 6.44 -2.63 3.42
CA GLY A 20 7.25 -3.83 3.68
C GLY A 20 6.98 -4.57 5.00
N ALA A 21 5.96 -4.22 5.78
CA ALA A 21 5.59 -5.01 6.96
C ALA A 21 5.02 -6.38 6.53
N PRO A 22 5.15 -7.47 7.32
CA PRO A 22 4.78 -8.80 6.84
C PRO A 22 3.26 -9.01 6.66
N ALA A 23 2.46 -8.74 7.69
CA ALA A 23 1.02 -9.01 7.69
C ALA A 23 0.27 -8.05 8.62
N VAL A 24 0.36 -6.74 8.35
CA VAL A 24 -0.26 -5.70 9.19
C VAL A 24 -1.11 -4.76 8.34
N PHE A 25 -2.29 -4.44 8.86
CA PHE A 25 -3.11 -3.33 8.41
C PHE A 25 -3.71 -2.62 9.64
N ILE A 26 -4.09 -1.36 9.45
CA ILE A 26 -4.76 -0.54 10.46
C ILE A 26 -6.08 0.00 9.89
N LEU A 27 -7.06 0.17 10.77
CA LEU A 27 -8.34 0.81 10.49
C LEU A 27 -8.51 1.96 11.49
N ALA A 28 -8.79 3.15 10.99
CA ALA A 28 -9.06 4.36 11.76
C ALA A 28 -10.47 4.85 11.44
N GLU A 29 -11.30 4.96 12.47
CA GLU A 29 -12.75 5.20 12.42
C GLU A 29 -13.18 5.81 13.76
N SER A 30 -14.47 6.16 13.89
CA SER A 30 -15.06 6.49 15.20
C SER A 30 -14.99 5.31 16.17
N GLU A 31 -14.95 5.60 17.48
CA GLU A 31 -14.88 4.56 18.52
C GLU A 31 -16.06 3.58 18.47
N GLU A 32 -17.25 4.07 18.13
CA GLU A 32 -18.45 3.25 17.94
C GLU A 32 -18.25 2.22 16.83
N LEU A 33 -17.74 2.65 15.68
CA LEU A 33 -17.48 1.78 14.53
C LEU A 33 -16.31 0.82 14.79
N ILE A 34 -15.25 1.25 15.48
CA ILE A 34 -14.14 0.37 15.89
C ILE A 34 -14.63 -0.77 16.79
N ARG A 35 -15.61 -0.51 17.67
CA ARG A 35 -16.22 -1.55 18.51
C ARG A 35 -16.97 -2.59 17.67
N HIS A 36 -17.71 -2.12 16.67
CA HIS A 36 -18.39 -3.01 15.72
C HIS A 36 -17.40 -3.82 14.87
N ALA A 37 -16.41 -3.14 14.27
CA ALA A 37 -15.35 -3.74 13.47
C ALA A 37 -14.54 -4.78 14.27
N THR A 38 -14.30 -4.54 15.56
CA THR A 38 -13.62 -5.50 16.45
C THR A 38 -14.40 -6.81 16.59
N ARG A 39 -15.74 -6.74 16.68
CA ARG A 39 -16.60 -7.93 16.72
C ARG A 39 -16.55 -8.67 15.38
N LEU A 40 -16.72 -7.94 14.27
CA LEU A 40 -16.62 -8.52 12.92
C LEU A 40 -15.27 -9.19 12.67
N ARG A 41 -14.16 -8.53 13.05
CA ARG A 41 -12.81 -9.10 12.95
C ARG A 41 -12.72 -10.44 13.66
N LYS A 42 -13.38 -10.63 14.80
CA LYS A 42 -13.42 -11.93 15.48
C LYS A 42 -14.26 -12.95 14.70
N SER A 43 -15.44 -12.56 14.22
CA SER A 43 -16.31 -13.43 13.42
C SER A 43 -15.66 -13.91 12.11
N PHE A 44 -14.88 -13.06 11.45
CA PHE A 44 -14.13 -13.40 10.23
C PHE A 44 -12.77 -14.08 10.48
N GLY A 45 -12.45 -14.43 11.74
CA GLY A 45 -11.21 -15.13 12.08
C GLY A 45 -9.96 -14.27 12.20
N GLY A 46 -10.05 -12.95 12.06
CA GLY A 46 -8.95 -11.98 12.25
C GLY A 46 -8.53 -11.77 13.72
N GLY A 47 -9.04 -12.59 14.64
CA GLY A 47 -8.78 -12.52 16.07
C GLY A 47 -7.46 -13.11 16.54
N MET A 48 -6.34 -12.75 15.91
CA MET A 48 -5.01 -13.32 16.16
C MET A 48 -4.58 -13.26 17.65
N ARG A 49 -3.97 -14.34 18.14
CA ARG A 49 -3.42 -14.43 19.51
C ARG A 49 -2.01 -13.83 19.63
N GLN A 50 -1.16 -14.07 18.62
CA GLN A 50 0.25 -13.64 18.63
C GLN A 50 0.47 -12.32 17.86
N ALA A 51 -0.55 -11.46 17.78
CA ALA A 51 -0.45 -10.19 17.06
C ALA A 51 0.66 -9.27 17.61
N GLY A 52 1.00 -9.38 18.89
CA GLY A 52 2.08 -8.59 19.52
C GLY A 52 3.49 -8.86 18.97
N VAL A 53 3.70 -9.99 18.29
CA VAL A 53 4.99 -10.27 17.61
C VAL A 53 5.09 -9.52 16.28
N ILE A 54 3.96 -9.34 15.59
CA ILE A 54 3.91 -8.80 14.22
C ILE A 54 3.58 -7.29 14.22
N ALA A 55 2.80 -6.80 15.19
CA ALA A 55 2.43 -5.40 15.30
C ALA A 55 3.63 -4.43 15.34
N PRO A 56 4.74 -4.73 16.06
CA PRO A 56 5.92 -3.85 16.07
C PRO A 56 6.55 -3.65 14.68
N ALA A 57 6.48 -4.66 13.80
CA ALA A 57 6.97 -4.52 12.43
C ALA A 57 6.15 -3.49 11.63
N GLY A 58 4.85 -3.36 11.93
CA GLY A 58 4.00 -2.31 11.37
C GLY A 58 4.39 -0.92 11.84
N LEU A 59 4.70 -0.76 13.13
CA LEU A 59 5.18 0.51 13.69
C LEU A 59 6.53 0.90 13.09
N TYR A 60 7.48 -0.03 13.04
CA TYR A 60 8.78 0.19 12.41
C TYR A 60 8.62 0.63 10.95
N ALA A 61 7.74 -0.03 10.19
CA ALA A 61 7.48 0.32 8.81
C ALA A 61 6.93 1.75 8.65
N LEU A 62 6.02 2.18 9.52
CA LEU A 62 5.50 3.57 9.52
C LEU A 62 6.57 4.60 9.82
N GLU A 63 7.47 4.29 10.75
CA GLU A 63 8.53 5.22 11.19
C GLU A 63 9.73 5.28 10.23
N ASN A 64 10.00 4.20 9.48
CA ASN A 64 11.28 4.04 8.77
C ASN A 64 11.17 3.77 7.27
N GLN A 65 10.00 3.43 6.73
CA GLN A 65 9.88 3.04 5.31
C GLN A 65 9.15 4.05 4.43
N PHE A 66 8.57 5.10 5.02
CA PHE A 66 7.77 6.07 4.26
C PHE A 66 8.58 6.82 3.20
N ASP A 67 9.77 7.33 3.56
CA ASP A 67 10.59 8.14 2.64
C ASP A 67 11.08 7.34 1.42
N ARG A 68 11.27 6.03 1.57
CA ARG A 68 11.72 5.14 0.48
C ARG A 68 10.67 4.97 -0.63
N LEU A 69 9.39 5.23 -0.36
CA LEU A 69 8.33 5.14 -1.38
C LEU A 69 8.56 6.10 -2.55
N VAL A 70 9.35 7.17 -2.35
CA VAL A 70 9.72 8.08 -3.44
C VAL A 70 10.55 7.35 -4.51
N ASP A 71 11.45 6.46 -4.09
CA ASP A 71 12.29 5.68 -4.99
C ASP A 71 11.45 4.69 -5.80
N ASP A 72 10.44 4.08 -5.16
CA ASP A 72 9.49 3.21 -5.84
C ASP A 72 8.73 3.96 -6.94
N HIS A 73 8.29 5.20 -6.67
CA HIS A 73 7.64 6.03 -7.68
C HIS A 73 8.58 6.43 -8.83
N VAL A 74 9.85 6.75 -8.53
CA VAL A 74 10.86 7.07 -9.54
C VAL A 74 11.12 5.85 -10.43
N ASN A 75 11.31 4.68 -9.83
CA ASN A 75 11.54 3.43 -10.54
C ASN A 75 10.33 3.03 -11.39
N ALA A 76 9.10 3.20 -10.88
CA ALA A 76 7.89 2.93 -11.64
C ALA A 76 7.77 3.83 -12.88
N LYS A 77 8.11 5.13 -12.76
CA LYS A 77 8.12 6.06 -13.90
C LYS A 77 9.21 5.69 -14.92
N ALA A 78 10.42 5.39 -14.44
CA ALA A 78 11.52 4.97 -15.30
C ALA A 78 11.17 3.69 -16.08
N LEU A 79 10.55 2.71 -15.42
CA LEU A 79 10.06 1.49 -16.04
C LEU A 79 8.99 1.79 -17.11
N ALA A 80 7.99 2.60 -16.78
CA ALA A 80 6.95 2.98 -17.74
C ALA A 80 7.53 3.67 -18.98
N HIS A 81 8.50 4.57 -18.80
CA HIS A 81 9.19 5.23 -19.90
C HIS A 81 10.01 4.25 -20.76
N GLY A 82 10.78 3.36 -20.12
CA GLY A 82 11.60 2.38 -20.83
C GLY A 82 10.77 1.39 -21.65
N VAL A 83 9.67 0.88 -21.07
CA VAL A 83 8.73 -0.01 -21.77
C VAL A 83 8.05 0.72 -22.93
N GLY A 84 7.62 1.98 -22.72
CA GLY A 84 7.02 2.80 -23.77
C GLY A 84 7.96 3.06 -24.95
N LEU A 85 9.22 3.42 -24.68
CA LEU A 85 10.23 3.64 -25.71
C LEU A 85 10.54 2.36 -26.51
N THR A 86 10.58 1.21 -25.85
CA THR A 86 10.80 -0.09 -26.51
C THR A 86 9.69 -0.42 -27.50
N LEU A 87 8.43 -0.13 -27.15
CA LEU A 87 7.29 -0.33 -28.03
C LEU A 87 7.36 0.57 -29.27
N VAL A 88 7.71 1.85 -29.09
CA VAL A 88 7.85 2.81 -30.20
C VAL A 88 9.00 2.41 -31.14
N TYR A 89 10.15 2.00 -30.61
CA TYR A 89 11.28 1.54 -31.43
C TYR A 89 10.95 0.27 -32.21
N SER A 90 10.24 -0.68 -31.58
CA SER A 90 9.79 -1.91 -32.23
C SER A 90 8.79 -1.63 -33.36
N LEU A 91 7.84 -0.70 -33.15
CA LEU A 91 6.92 -0.24 -34.19
C LEU A 91 7.66 0.47 -35.33
N LEU A 92 8.61 1.37 -35.03
CA LEU A 92 9.41 2.06 -36.05
C LEU A 92 10.25 1.09 -36.89
N LEU A 93 10.85 0.06 -36.28
CA LEU A 93 11.57 -0.97 -37.02
C LEU A 93 10.64 -1.81 -37.92
N LEU A 94 9.42 -2.07 -37.47
CA LEU A 94 8.42 -2.80 -38.24
C LEU A 94 7.94 -2.00 -39.47
N PHE A 95 7.70 -0.69 -39.31
CA PHE A 95 7.31 0.19 -40.43
C PHE A 95 8.45 0.52 -41.40
N ARG A 96 9.71 0.40 -40.98
CA ARG A 96 10.88 0.67 -41.84
C ARG A 96 11.25 -0.51 -42.75
N GLN A 97 10.64 -1.68 -42.53
CA GLN A 97 10.81 -2.90 -43.33
C GLN A 97 9.64 -3.14 -44.32
N SER A 98 8.70 -2.19 -44.44
CA SER A 98 7.60 -2.19 -45.42
C SER A 98 7.79 -1.07 -46.43
#